data_AF-A0A9W9N910-F1
#
_entry.id   AF-A0A9W9N910-F1
#
_cell.length_a   1.000
_cell.length_b   1.000
_cell.length_c   1.000
_cell.angle_alpha   90.00
_cell.angle_beta   90.00
_cell.angle_gamma   90.00
#
_symmetry.space_group_name_H-M   'P 1'
#
loop_
_entity.id
_entity.type
_entity.pdbx_description
1 polymer ?
#
loop_
_entity_poly.entity_id
_entity_poly.type
_entity_poly.pdbx_seq_one_letter_code
_entity_poly.pdbx_strand_id
1 'polypeptide(L)'
;MAESITNALSKVRLPADRLTLVFTTAAVLGSALVLPTIYRDYCTFRDYGPGGIPNNVIGWLTVRALFQPFKREMFTTEEYVKRVEAAEGHGKGDDGYLTLSPEQLASRSVTDRPVVGPHVVPQRQLTQIPDDDIMDKFCAAFSSFELRNHHLVKLQQSNQEEYSDALFLADHLPATDLAMTMKGEIAHLHSGNDHSVHVVCAPADCKKIIEAGWGQRHGFSGTSAMTFLSLGTLPDIPSEYIMIYAPRTEAEIQTVMDIVAAGVKFMTGCEDVR
;
A
#
# COMPACT_ATOMS: atom_id res chain seq x y z
N MET A 1 -53.27 -12.68 50.30
CA MET A 1 -52.52 -11.72 49.46
C MET A 1 -51.04 -11.86 49.81
N ALA A 2 -50.34 -12.82 49.18
CA ALA A 2 -48.87 -12.91 49.07
C ALA A 2 -48.49 -14.27 48.44
N GLU A 3 -49.17 -14.70 47.38
CA GLU A 3 -48.64 -15.77 46.52
C GLU A 3 -47.58 -15.13 45.61
N SER A 4 -46.41 -14.95 46.22
CA SER A 4 -45.07 -14.95 45.63
C SER A 4 -44.97 -14.59 44.15
N ILE A 5 -44.70 -13.30 43.88
CA ILE A 5 -44.09 -12.79 42.64
C ILE A 5 -42.79 -13.57 42.30
N THR A 6 -42.17 -14.21 43.30
CA THR A 6 -41.01 -15.10 43.18
C THR A 6 -41.28 -16.41 42.41
N ASN A 7 -42.53 -16.89 42.31
CA ASN A 7 -42.87 -18.14 41.61
C ASN A 7 -43.16 -17.99 40.10
N ALA A 8 -43.34 -16.76 39.62
CA ALA A 8 -43.59 -16.49 38.20
C ALA A 8 -42.29 -16.39 37.36
N LEU A 9 -41.14 -16.14 38.01
CA LEU A 9 -39.85 -15.98 37.33
C LEU A 9 -39.05 -17.30 37.20
N SER A 10 -39.50 -18.41 37.80
CA SER A 10 -38.81 -19.70 37.75
C SER A 10 -39.19 -20.59 36.56
N LYS A 11 -40.23 -20.23 35.78
CA LYS A 11 -40.80 -21.08 34.72
C LYS A 11 -40.34 -20.79 33.29
N VAL A 12 -39.33 -19.93 33.11
CA VAL A 12 -38.68 -19.72 31.80
C VAL A 12 -37.18 -20.00 31.90
N ARG A 13 -36.82 -21.15 32.47
CA ARG A 13 -35.52 -21.77 32.20
C ARG A 13 -35.70 -22.71 31.02
N LEU A 14 -35.17 -22.33 29.86
CA LEU A 14 -35.03 -23.27 28.75
C LEU A 14 -34.24 -24.49 29.27
N PRO A 15 -34.72 -25.74 29.07
CA PRO A 15 -33.97 -26.92 29.47
C PRO A 15 -32.58 -26.90 28.80
N ALA A 16 -31.55 -27.32 29.54
CA ALA A 16 -30.15 -27.23 29.12
C ALA A 16 -29.90 -27.81 27.71
N ASP A 17 -30.68 -28.81 27.30
CA ASP A 17 -30.62 -29.44 25.97
C ASP A 17 -31.07 -28.51 24.84
N ARG A 18 -32.11 -27.68 25.08
CA ARG A 18 -32.56 -26.69 24.10
C ARG A 18 -31.57 -25.54 23.98
N LEU A 19 -30.95 -25.14 25.09
CA LEU A 19 -29.91 -24.12 25.09
C LEU A 19 -28.64 -24.61 24.37
N THR A 20 -28.24 -25.85 24.62
CA THR A 20 -27.12 -26.51 23.92
C THR A 20 -27.41 -26.60 22.42
N LEU A 21 -28.59 -27.08 22.02
CA LEU A 21 -28.99 -27.17 20.61
C LEU A 21 -28.97 -25.81 19.90
N VAL A 22 -29.47 -24.75 20.57
CA VAL A 22 -29.44 -23.38 20.03
C VAL A 22 -27.99 -22.91 19.84
N PHE A 23 -27.12 -23.11 20.84
CA PHE A 23 -25.71 -22.73 20.72
C PHE A 23 -24.96 -23.54 19.65
N THR A 24 -25.20 -24.85 19.54
CA THR A 24 -24.58 -25.68 18.50
C THR A 24 -25.07 -25.29 17.11
N THR A 25 -26.37 -25.04 16.94
CA THR A 25 -26.94 -24.59 15.66
C THR A 25 -26.40 -23.21 15.27
N ALA A 26 -26.34 -22.27 16.22
CA ALA A 26 -25.75 -20.95 15.99
C ALA A 26 -24.25 -21.04 15.67
N ALA A 27 -23.50 -21.92 16.34
CA ALA A 27 -22.09 -22.15 16.04
C ALA A 27 -21.87 -22.76 14.65
N VAL A 28 -22.69 -23.73 14.24
CA VAL A 28 -22.61 -24.35 12.91
C VAL A 28 -22.96 -23.34 11.82
N LEU A 29 -24.07 -22.61 11.96
CA LEU A 29 -24.48 -21.58 10.99
C LEU A 29 -23.47 -20.43 10.95
N GLY A 30 -22.99 -19.97 12.10
CA GLY A 30 -21.93 -18.96 12.18
C GLY A 30 -20.65 -19.42 11.50
N SER A 31 -20.21 -20.66 11.75
CA SER A 31 -19.04 -21.25 11.12
C SER A 31 -19.21 -21.38 9.60
N ALA A 32 -20.38 -21.78 9.12
CA ALA A 32 -20.66 -21.91 7.69
C ALA A 32 -20.60 -20.57 6.94
N LEU A 33 -20.86 -19.44 7.60
CA LEU A 33 -20.76 -18.10 7.02
C LEU A 33 -19.35 -17.51 7.14
N VAL A 34 -18.69 -17.74 8.28
CA VAL A 34 -17.39 -17.11 8.61
C VAL A 34 -16.22 -17.87 8.00
N LEU A 35 -16.20 -19.22 8.06
CA LEU A 35 -15.08 -20.02 7.59
C LEU A 35 -14.76 -19.84 6.10
N PRO A 36 -15.75 -19.79 5.16
CA PRO A 36 -15.45 -19.52 3.76
C PRO A 36 -14.83 -18.14 3.55
N THR A 37 -15.26 -17.14 4.32
CA THR A 37 -14.71 -15.78 4.23
C THR A 37 -13.27 -15.74 4.74
N ILE A 38 -12.99 -16.36 5.89
CA ILE A 38 -11.64 -16.51 6.43
C ILE A 38 -10.74 -17.28 5.45
N TYR A 39 -11.26 -18.36 4.87
CA TYR A 39 -10.50 -19.17 3.92
C TYR A 39 -10.17 -18.38 2.65
N ARG A 40 -11.14 -17.66 2.07
CA ARG A 40 -10.91 -16.77 0.91
C ARG A 40 -9.90 -15.68 1.24
N ASP A 41 -10.01 -15.08 2.43
CA ASP A 41 -9.09 -14.06 2.90
C ASP A 41 -7.65 -14.57 2.99
N TYR A 42 -7.46 -15.77 3.57
CA TYR A 42 -6.18 -16.45 3.61
C TYR A 42 -5.67 -16.83 2.22
N CYS A 43 -6.53 -17.33 1.33
CA CYS A 43 -6.15 -17.61 -0.05
C CYS A 43 -5.66 -16.35 -0.76
N THR A 44 -6.39 -15.22 -0.63
CA THR A 44 -5.94 -13.93 -1.16
C THR A 44 -4.56 -13.56 -0.61
N PHE A 45 -4.33 -13.70 0.70
CA PHE A 45 -3.01 -13.42 1.29
C PHE A 45 -1.92 -14.32 0.72
N ARG A 46 -2.19 -15.61 0.58
CA ARG A 46 -1.24 -16.57 0.03
C ARG A 46 -0.91 -16.25 -1.43
N ASP A 47 -1.91 -15.89 -2.22
CA ASP A 47 -1.77 -15.62 -3.65
C ASP A 47 -0.94 -14.34 -3.94
N TYR A 48 -0.68 -13.51 -2.92
CA TYR A 48 0.29 -12.41 -3.01
C TYR A 48 1.74 -12.84 -3.22
N GLY A 49 2.06 -14.12 -2.97
CA GLY A 49 3.42 -14.63 -3.02
C GLY A 49 4.30 -14.17 -1.84
N PRO A 50 5.60 -14.51 -1.89
CA PRO A 50 6.55 -14.13 -0.86
C PRO A 50 6.79 -12.60 -0.84
N GLY A 51 7.32 -12.11 0.28
CA GLY A 51 7.63 -10.70 0.53
C GLY A 51 8.18 -10.55 1.96
N GLY A 52 8.14 -9.35 2.54
CA GLY A 52 8.73 -9.09 3.87
C GLY A 52 8.09 -9.82 5.07
N ILE A 53 6.94 -10.48 4.88
CA ILE A 53 6.28 -11.31 5.91
C ILE A 53 6.12 -12.74 5.37
N PRO A 54 6.29 -13.79 6.20
CA PRO A 54 6.13 -15.16 5.76
C PRO A 54 4.79 -15.42 5.04
N ASN A 55 4.83 -15.89 3.80
CA ASN A 55 3.64 -16.21 3.01
C ASN A 55 3.00 -17.54 3.45
N ASN A 56 2.49 -17.57 4.68
CA ASN A 56 1.82 -18.74 5.26
C ASN A 56 0.78 -18.30 6.31
N VAL A 57 0.13 -19.26 6.98
CA VAL A 57 -0.92 -18.97 7.98
C VAL A 57 -0.41 -18.11 9.14
N ILE A 58 0.85 -18.26 9.55
CA ILE A 58 1.43 -17.48 10.64
C ILE A 58 1.56 -16.01 10.21
N GLY A 59 2.11 -15.75 9.02
CA GLY A 59 2.21 -14.39 8.50
C GLY A 59 0.84 -13.74 8.28
N TRP A 60 -0.13 -14.49 7.73
CA TRP A 60 -1.51 -14.02 7.59
C TRP A 60 -2.13 -13.62 8.94
N LEU A 61 -1.98 -14.45 9.97
CA LEU A 61 -2.47 -14.14 11.32
C LEU A 61 -1.76 -12.92 11.91
N THR A 62 -0.44 -12.81 11.75
CA THR A 62 0.33 -11.63 12.18
C THR A 62 -0.21 -10.37 11.53
N VAL A 63 -0.42 -10.40 10.21
CA VAL A 63 -0.95 -9.24 9.49
C VAL A 63 -2.35 -8.91 9.99
N ARG A 64 -3.25 -9.88 10.07
CA ARG A 64 -4.64 -9.65 10.48
C ARG A 64 -4.78 -9.18 11.93
N ALA A 65 -4.04 -9.79 12.85
CA ALA A 65 -4.22 -9.55 14.28
C ALA A 65 -3.37 -8.38 14.80
N LEU A 66 -2.14 -8.21 14.28
CA LEU A 66 -1.19 -7.23 14.81
C LEU A 66 -1.08 -5.99 13.93
N PHE A 67 -1.09 -6.13 12.61
CA PHE A 67 -0.76 -5.05 11.69
C PHE A 67 -2.00 -4.32 11.19
N GLN A 68 -3.04 -5.06 10.81
CA GLN A 68 -4.28 -4.54 10.26
C GLN A 68 -4.97 -3.48 11.14
N PRO A 69 -4.96 -3.56 12.50
CA PRO A 69 -5.55 -2.52 13.34
C PRO A 69 -4.96 -1.12 13.15
N PHE A 70 -3.73 -1.01 12.62
CA PHE A 70 -3.07 0.27 12.36
C PHE A 70 -3.24 0.76 10.91
N LYS A 71 -3.94 0.00 10.06
CA LYS A 71 -4.18 0.39 8.66
C LYS A 71 -5.00 1.68 8.61
N ARG A 72 -4.50 2.70 7.90
CA ARG A 72 -5.23 3.92 7.56
C ARG A 72 -5.98 3.80 6.24
N GLU A 73 -6.94 4.71 6.07
CA GLU A 73 -7.58 4.99 4.79
C GLU A 73 -6.52 5.46 3.77
N MET A 74 -6.65 5.03 2.52
CA MET A 74 -5.59 5.12 1.50
C MET A 74 -5.86 6.12 0.37
N PHE A 75 -7.03 6.77 0.33
CA PHE A 75 -7.45 7.63 -0.78
C PHE A 75 -7.55 9.11 -0.43
N THR A 76 -7.70 9.48 0.84
CA THR A 76 -7.78 10.89 1.24
C THR A 76 -6.47 11.63 1.00
N THR A 77 -6.56 12.84 0.47
CA THR A 77 -5.42 13.74 0.20
C THR A 77 -5.33 14.90 1.18
N GLU A 78 -6.19 14.96 2.20
CA GLU A 78 -6.23 16.05 3.20
C GLU A 78 -4.89 16.25 3.93
N GLU A 79 -4.15 15.16 4.16
CA GLU A 79 -2.83 15.23 4.79
C GLU A 79 -1.84 16.00 3.91
N TYR A 80 -1.89 15.82 2.59
CA TYR A 80 -1.00 16.50 1.66
C TYR A 80 -1.33 17.99 1.53
N VAL A 81 -2.62 18.37 1.60
CA VAL A 81 -3.02 19.79 1.62
C VAL A 81 -2.32 20.53 2.76
N LYS A 82 -2.37 19.99 3.98
CA LYS A 82 -1.73 20.58 5.16
C LYS A 82 -0.20 20.67 5.02
N ARG A 83 0.41 19.65 4.42
CA ARG A 83 1.87 19.58 4.24
C ARG A 83 2.36 20.57 3.17
N VAL A 84 1.59 20.74 2.09
CA VAL A 84 1.87 21.76 1.07
C VAL A 84 1.73 23.17 1.66
N GLU A 85 0.69 23.43 2.46
CA GLU A 85 0.52 24.70 3.19
C GLU A 85 1.68 24.97 4.18
N ALA A 86 2.27 23.92 4.75
CA ALA A 86 3.45 23.98 5.61
C ALA A 86 4.78 24.11 4.83
N ALA A 87 4.73 24.30 3.51
CA ALA A 87 5.88 24.40 2.60
C ALA A 87 6.79 23.15 2.60
N GLU A 88 6.25 21.98 2.95
CA GLU A 88 6.94 20.71 2.77
C GLU A 88 7.03 20.35 1.27
N GLY A 89 7.91 19.43 0.89
CA GLY A 89 8.19 19.16 -0.53
C GLY A 89 9.17 20.17 -1.16
N HIS A 90 10.17 20.61 -0.38
CA HIS A 90 11.22 21.54 -0.81
C HIS A 90 10.70 22.94 -1.22
N GLY A 91 9.57 23.38 -0.67
CA GLY A 91 9.01 24.70 -0.95
C GLY A 91 8.47 24.88 -2.38
N LYS A 92 8.25 23.78 -3.12
CA LYS A 92 7.65 23.81 -4.47
C LYS A 92 6.15 24.13 -4.47
N GLY A 93 5.52 24.21 -3.30
CA GLY A 93 4.09 24.47 -3.18
C GLY A 93 3.25 23.45 -3.96
N ASP A 94 2.20 23.92 -4.63
CA ASP A 94 1.30 23.09 -5.43
C ASP A 94 1.94 22.55 -6.74
N ASP A 95 3.10 23.06 -7.15
CA ASP A 95 3.74 22.65 -8.40
C ASP A 95 4.37 21.25 -8.29
N GLY A 96 4.98 20.93 -7.14
CA GLY A 96 5.68 19.65 -6.94
C GLY A 96 6.80 19.42 -7.97
N TYR A 97 7.04 18.17 -8.32
CA TYR A 97 8.03 17.75 -9.32
C TYR A 97 7.40 17.04 -10.53
N LEU A 98 6.12 16.67 -10.44
CA LEU A 98 5.39 16.02 -11.52
C LEU A 98 4.95 17.04 -12.58
N THR A 99 5.48 16.91 -13.80
CA THR A 99 5.24 17.84 -14.90
C THR A 99 4.03 17.49 -15.78
N LEU A 100 3.33 16.40 -15.47
CA LEU A 100 2.15 15.98 -16.24
C LEU A 100 0.99 16.95 -16.03
N SER A 101 0.33 17.32 -17.13
CA SER A 101 -0.87 18.14 -17.09
C SER A 101 -2.06 17.38 -16.48
N PRO A 102 -3.07 18.09 -15.93
CA PRO A 102 -4.29 17.45 -15.46
C PRO A 102 -4.97 16.58 -16.52
N GLU A 103 -4.91 16.97 -17.80
CA GLU A 103 -5.48 16.20 -18.92
C GLU A 103 -4.70 14.90 -19.16
N GLN A 104 -3.37 14.94 -19.07
CA GLN A 104 -2.53 13.74 -19.20
C GLN A 104 -2.82 12.76 -18.05
N LEU A 105 -2.95 13.28 -16.82
CA LEU A 105 -3.32 12.49 -15.65
C LEU A 105 -4.78 11.98 -15.72
N ALA A 106 -5.70 12.72 -16.33
CA ALA A 106 -7.08 12.27 -16.50
C ALA A 106 -7.24 11.09 -17.46
N SER A 107 -6.22 10.74 -18.25
CA SER A 107 -6.28 9.63 -19.22
C SER A 107 -6.65 8.27 -18.60
N ARG A 108 -6.34 8.04 -17.32
CA ARG A 108 -6.70 6.81 -16.60
C ARG A 108 -8.15 6.77 -16.12
N SER A 109 -8.79 7.94 -15.95
CA SER A 109 -10.08 8.11 -15.25
C SER A 109 -11.31 7.50 -15.95
N VAL A 110 -11.15 6.94 -17.15
CA VAL A 110 -12.22 6.25 -17.89
C VAL A 110 -12.58 4.89 -17.26
N THR A 111 -11.77 4.38 -16.34
CA THR A 111 -11.98 3.11 -15.63
C THR A 111 -11.96 3.30 -14.13
N ASP A 112 -12.73 2.49 -13.39
CA ASP A 112 -12.62 2.39 -11.93
C ASP A 112 -11.17 2.13 -11.49
N ARG A 113 -10.82 2.50 -10.25
CA ARG A 113 -9.51 2.15 -9.67
C ARG A 113 -9.36 0.63 -9.58
N PRO A 114 -8.14 0.09 -9.74
CA PRO A 114 -7.92 -1.32 -9.50
C PRO A 114 -8.15 -1.64 -8.03
N VAL A 115 -8.55 -2.88 -7.76
CA VAL A 115 -8.78 -3.37 -6.41
C VAL A 115 -7.43 -3.70 -5.79
N VAL A 116 -7.11 -3.04 -4.68
CA VAL A 116 -5.97 -3.41 -3.83
C VAL A 116 -6.44 -4.33 -2.71
N GLY A 117 -5.63 -5.33 -2.40
CA GLY A 117 -5.94 -6.34 -1.41
C GLY A 117 -6.23 -5.79 -0.01
N PRO A 118 -6.99 -6.53 0.81
CA PRO A 118 -7.47 -6.03 2.10
C PRO A 118 -6.36 -5.90 3.16
N HIS A 119 -5.33 -6.73 3.05
CA HIS A 119 -4.18 -6.79 3.95
C HIS A 119 -3.31 -5.53 3.83
N VAL A 120 -2.84 -5.02 4.97
CA VAL A 120 -1.96 -3.83 4.97
C VAL A 120 -0.57 -4.12 4.40
N VAL A 121 -0.04 -5.33 4.60
CA VAL A 121 1.20 -5.82 4.00
C VAL A 121 1.07 -7.32 3.67
N PRO A 122 1.70 -7.81 2.59
CA PRO A 122 2.17 -6.99 1.47
C PRO A 122 0.97 -6.31 0.79
N GLN A 123 1.17 -5.09 0.31
CA GLN A 123 0.14 -4.36 -0.43
C GLN A 123 0.19 -4.79 -1.90
N ARG A 124 -0.89 -5.39 -2.39
CA ARG A 124 -0.96 -5.96 -3.74
C ARG A 124 -2.20 -5.50 -4.50
N GLN A 125 -2.01 -5.21 -5.78
CA GLN A 125 -3.07 -4.98 -6.75
C GLN A 125 -3.63 -6.33 -7.21
N LEU A 126 -4.96 -6.46 -7.28
CA LEU A 126 -5.66 -7.71 -7.59
C LEU A 126 -6.40 -7.69 -8.93
N THR A 127 -6.64 -6.50 -9.48
CA THR A 127 -7.33 -6.33 -10.76
C THR A 127 -6.58 -5.37 -11.66
N GLN A 128 -6.91 -5.37 -12.95
CA GLN A 128 -6.19 -4.59 -13.97
C GLN A 128 -4.69 -4.91 -14.02
N ILE A 129 -4.35 -6.17 -13.77
CA ILE A 129 -2.99 -6.68 -13.94
C ILE A 129 -2.68 -6.65 -15.45
N PRO A 130 -1.55 -6.06 -15.87
CA PRO A 130 -1.17 -6.02 -17.28
C PRO A 130 -0.97 -7.42 -17.87
N ASP A 131 -0.91 -7.50 -19.19
CA ASP A 131 -0.43 -8.71 -19.86
C ASP A 131 1.11 -8.78 -19.82
N ASP A 132 1.64 -9.96 -20.13
CA ASP A 132 3.08 -10.24 -20.06
C ASP A 132 3.92 -9.28 -20.93
N ASP A 133 3.39 -8.82 -22.07
CA ASP A 133 4.11 -7.88 -22.96
C ASP A 133 4.25 -6.49 -22.33
N ILE A 134 3.19 -5.96 -21.73
CA ILE A 134 3.24 -4.69 -20.98
C ILE A 134 4.12 -4.82 -19.73
N MET A 135 4.06 -5.96 -19.04
CA MET A 135 4.92 -6.27 -17.89
C MET A 135 6.40 -6.23 -18.26
N ASP A 136 6.80 -6.94 -19.32
CA ASP A 136 8.18 -7.01 -19.79
C ASP A 136 8.68 -5.62 -20.23
N LYS A 137 7.87 -4.89 -21.00
CA LYS A 137 8.19 -3.51 -21.40
C LYS A 137 8.34 -2.59 -20.21
N PHE A 138 7.53 -2.75 -19.18
CA PHE A 138 7.60 -1.91 -18.00
C PHE A 138 8.86 -2.21 -17.18
N CYS A 139 9.19 -3.49 -16.95
CA CYS A 139 10.44 -3.90 -16.32
C CYS A 139 11.67 -3.36 -17.09
N ALA A 140 11.64 -3.43 -18.42
CA ALA A 140 12.69 -2.89 -19.27
C ALA A 140 12.80 -1.36 -19.17
N ALA A 141 11.67 -0.64 -19.12
CA ALA A 141 11.64 0.81 -18.95
C ALA A 141 12.20 1.23 -17.59
N PHE A 142 11.85 0.52 -16.52
CA PHE A 142 12.36 0.76 -15.16
C PHE A 142 13.88 0.56 -15.08
N SER A 143 14.38 -0.55 -15.64
CA SER A 143 15.82 -0.83 -15.71
C SER A 143 16.58 0.19 -16.58
N SER A 144 16.00 0.58 -17.72
CA SER A 144 16.59 1.58 -18.62
C SER A 144 16.61 2.98 -18.02
N PHE A 145 15.65 3.29 -17.15
CA PHE A 145 15.61 4.54 -16.41
C PHE A 145 16.78 4.66 -15.44
N GLU A 146 17.10 3.58 -14.72
CA GLU A 146 18.29 3.56 -13.85
C GLU A 146 19.57 3.82 -14.64
N LEU A 147 19.79 3.10 -15.76
CA LEU A 147 21.01 3.24 -16.57
C LEU A 147 21.23 4.68 -17.06
N ARG A 148 20.14 5.36 -17.46
CA ARG A 148 20.18 6.77 -17.91
C ARG A 148 20.44 7.75 -16.76
N ASN A 149 20.09 7.36 -15.53
CA ASN A 149 20.16 8.18 -14.32
C ASN A 149 21.10 7.61 -13.25
N HIS A 150 22.09 6.79 -13.63
CA HIS A 150 23.02 6.13 -12.69
C HIS A 150 23.85 7.11 -11.83
N HIS A 151 23.90 8.38 -12.24
CA HIS A 151 24.50 9.47 -11.48
C HIS A 151 23.61 9.99 -10.35
N LEU A 152 22.33 9.61 -10.31
CA LEU A 152 21.35 9.97 -9.28
C LEU A 152 20.84 8.77 -8.50
N VAL A 153 20.69 7.64 -9.18
CA VAL A 153 20.12 6.41 -8.63
C VAL A 153 21.00 5.20 -8.90
N LYS A 154 20.76 4.13 -8.15
CA LYS A 154 21.33 2.80 -8.38
C LYS A 154 20.24 1.74 -8.24
N LEU A 155 20.33 0.65 -8.98
CA LEU A 155 19.41 -0.49 -8.83
C LEU A 155 19.93 -1.45 -7.76
N GLN A 156 19.10 -1.79 -6.77
CA GLN A 156 19.37 -2.83 -5.77
C GLN A 156 18.08 -3.55 -5.38
N GLN A 157 18.20 -4.70 -4.72
CA GLN A 157 17.06 -5.42 -4.16
C GLN A 157 16.36 -4.55 -3.10
N SER A 158 15.03 -4.45 -3.16
CA SER A 158 14.23 -3.63 -2.24
C SER A 158 14.38 -4.09 -0.78
N ASN A 159 14.42 -3.12 0.15
CA ASN A 159 14.38 -3.41 1.59
C ASN A 159 12.99 -3.79 2.07
N GLN A 160 11.96 -3.37 1.34
CA GLN A 160 10.55 -3.55 1.69
C GLN A 160 9.94 -4.77 0.99
N GLU A 161 10.53 -5.19 -0.13
CA GLU A 161 10.07 -6.29 -0.96
C GLU A 161 11.24 -7.16 -1.40
N GLU A 162 11.51 -8.24 -0.66
CA GLU A 162 12.71 -9.08 -0.81
C GLU A 162 12.92 -9.67 -2.22
N TYR A 163 11.94 -9.61 -3.13
CA TYR A 163 12.02 -10.21 -4.47
C TYR A 163 11.87 -9.20 -5.60
N SER A 164 12.00 -7.91 -5.32
CA SER A 164 11.77 -6.82 -6.28
C SER A 164 12.98 -5.90 -6.41
N ASP A 165 13.21 -5.41 -7.62
CA ASP A 165 14.21 -4.39 -7.90
C ASP A 165 13.70 -3.01 -7.48
N ALA A 166 14.60 -2.21 -6.92
CA ALA A 166 14.31 -0.87 -6.44
C ALA A 166 15.40 0.12 -6.86
N LEU A 167 14.95 1.34 -7.13
CA LEU A 167 15.79 2.50 -7.30
C LEU A 167 16.15 3.05 -5.93
N PHE A 168 17.45 3.12 -5.67
CA PHE A 168 18.03 3.72 -4.48
C PHE A 168 18.77 5.00 -4.85
N LEU A 169 18.87 5.93 -3.90
CA LEU A 169 19.75 7.08 -4.00
C LEU A 169 21.20 6.63 -4.28
N ALA A 170 21.89 7.29 -5.20
CA ALA A 170 23.31 7.03 -5.46
C ALA A 170 24.16 7.42 -4.24
N ASP A 171 25.19 6.60 -3.94
CA ASP A 171 25.96 6.67 -2.68
C ASP A 171 26.73 7.99 -2.46
N HIS A 172 26.97 8.76 -3.52
CA HIS A 172 27.71 10.02 -3.45
C HIS A 172 26.80 11.24 -3.22
N LEU A 173 25.48 11.06 -3.27
CA LEU A 173 24.52 12.13 -3.01
C LEU A 173 24.25 12.28 -1.51
N PRO A 174 24.03 13.51 -1.03
CA PRO A 174 23.64 13.73 0.37
C PRO A 174 22.26 13.11 0.64
N ALA A 175 22.15 12.32 1.71
CA ALA A 175 20.88 11.76 2.14
C ALA A 175 20.09 12.79 2.97
N THR A 176 18.86 13.08 2.55
CA THR A 176 17.88 13.82 3.37
C THR A 176 17.35 12.96 4.51
N ASP A 177 16.68 13.55 5.50
CA ASP A 177 16.03 12.81 6.59
C ASP A 177 15.01 11.77 6.06
N LEU A 178 14.29 12.13 5.00
CA LEU A 178 13.36 11.23 4.32
C LEU A 178 14.10 10.09 3.62
N ALA A 179 15.21 10.36 2.93
CA ALA A 179 16.04 9.32 2.33
C ALA A 179 16.62 8.39 3.41
N MET A 180 17.07 8.90 4.55
CA MET A 180 17.54 8.05 5.66
C MET A 180 16.42 7.18 6.23
N THR A 181 15.21 7.73 6.39
CA THR A 181 14.01 6.99 6.83
C THR A 181 13.72 5.79 5.92
N MET A 182 13.85 6.00 4.61
CA MET A 182 13.64 4.97 3.59
C MET A 182 14.89 4.15 3.27
N LYS A 183 15.99 4.33 4.01
CA LYS A 183 17.30 3.70 3.76
C LYS A 183 17.79 3.88 2.31
N GLY A 184 17.50 5.04 1.74
CA GLY A 184 17.84 5.44 0.38
C GLY A 184 16.86 4.93 -0.68
N GLU A 185 15.87 4.10 -0.36
CA GLU A 185 14.93 3.56 -1.33
C GLU A 185 13.95 4.64 -1.81
N ILE A 186 13.86 4.82 -3.13
CA ILE A 186 13.02 5.83 -3.77
C ILE A 186 11.77 5.19 -4.35
N ALA A 187 11.95 4.13 -5.12
CA ALA A 187 10.85 3.41 -5.77
C ALA A 187 11.20 1.94 -5.96
N HIS A 188 10.21 1.06 -5.85
CA HIS A 188 10.39 -0.37 -6.14
C HIS A 188 9.23 -0.93 -6.96
N LEU A 189 9.56 -1.83 -7.88
CA LEU A 189 8.62 -2.44 -8.82
C LEU A 189 8.27 -3.87 -8.37
N HIS A 190 6.99 -4.19 -8.20
CA HIS A 190 6.52 -5.55 -7.93
C HIS A 190 6.60 -6.47 -9.17
N SER A 191 7.79 -6.66 -9.73
CA SER A 191 8.04 -7.38 -10.99
C SER A 191 7.69 -8.87 -10.94
N GLY A 192 7.71 -9.48 -9.75
CA GLY A 192 7.32 -10.88 -9.56
C GLY A 192 5.80 -11.12 -9.48
N ASN A 193 4.98 -10.06 -9.48
CA ASN A 193 3.57 -10.15 -9.11
C ASN A 193 2.69 -9.23 -9.98
N ASP A 194 2.26 -8.10 -9.42
CA ASP A 194 1.19 -7.28 -9.95
C ASP A 194 1.68 -6.09 -10.78
N HIS A 195 3.00 -5.86 -10.83
CA HIS A 195 3.65 -4.75 -11.54
C HIS A 195 3.19 -3.36 -11.12
N SER A 196 2.63 -3.22 -9.92
CA SER A 196 2.49 -1.92 -9.27
C SER A 196 3.84 -1.44 -8.73
N VAL A 197 3.94 -0.15 -8.45
CA VAL A 197 5.17 0.49 -7.97
C VAL A 197 4.90 1.20 -6.66
N HIS A 198 5.74 0.96 -5.66
CA HIS A 198 5.82 1.88 -4.54
C HIS A 198 6.84 2.98 -4.85
N VAL A 199 6.52 4.21 -4.48
CA VAL A 199 7.38 5.38 -4.73
C VAL A 199 7.19 6.43 -3.65
N VAL A 200 8.27 7.14 -3.32
CA VAL A 200 8.26 8.33 -2.47
C VAL A 200 8.13 9.57 -3.36
N CYS A 201 7.01 10.29 -3.23
CA CYS A 201 6.72 11.49 -4.02
C CYS A 201 6.55 12.74 -3.15
N ALA A 202 6.77 13.92 -3.72
CA ALA A 202 6.49 15.17 -3.01
C ALA A 202 5.00 15.26 -2.62
N PRO A 203 4.62 15.91 -1.49
CA PRO A 203 3.22 15.99 -1.05
C PRO A 203 2.24 16.47 -2.13
N ALA A 204 2.62 17.49 -2.91
CA ALA A 204 1.80 18.00 -4.01
C ALA A 204 1.59 16.95 -5.12
N ASP A 205 2.62 16.16 -5.44
CA ASP A 205 2.54 15.10 -6.44
C ASP A 205 1.69 13.94 -5.94
N CYS A 206 1.83 13.54 -4.66
CA CYS A 206 0.96 12.54 -4.04
C CYS A 206 -0.51 12.92 -4.18
N LYS A 207 -0.85 14.19 -3.90
CA LYS A 207 -2.21 14.70 -4.07
C LYS A 207 -2.69 14.55 -5.52
N LYS A 208 -1.93 15.05 -6.49
CA LYS A 208 -2.27 14.99 -7.93
C LYS A 208 -2.48 13.55 -8.41
N ILE A 209 -1.56 12.65 -8.06
CA ILE A 209 -1.57 11.25 -8.44
C ILE A 209 -2.80 10.53 -7.89
N ILE A 210 -3.07 10.72 -6.59
CA ILE A 210 -4.20 10.06 -5.92
C ILE A 210 -5.51 10.61 -6.48
N GLU A 211 -5.68 11.93 -6.58
CA GLU A 211 -6.90 12.54 -7.12
C GLU A 211 -7.19 12.11 -8.55
N ALA A 212 -6.15 11.98 -9.39
CA ALA A 212 -6.28 11.57 -10.78
C ALA A 212 -6.50 10.06 -11.01
N GLY A 213 -6.48 9.23 -9.96
CA GLY A 213 -6.76 7.80 -10.11
C GLY A 213 -5.55 6.91 -10.38
N TRP A 214 -4.33 7.45 -10.30
CA TRP A 214 -3.10 6.73 -10.62
C TRP A 214 -2.52 5.92 -9.47
N GLY A 215 -2.91 6.22 -8.24
CA GLY A 215 -2.41 5.53 -7.07
C GLY A 215 -3.26 5.72 -5.83
N GLN A 216 -2.72 5.22 -4.74
CA GLN A 216 -3.25 5.31 -3.39
C GLN A 216 -2.10 5.23 -2.39
N ARG A 217 -2.34 5.65 -1.14
CA ARG A 217 -1.32 5.59 -0.08
C ARG A 217 -1.00 4.14 0.30
N HIS A 218 0.18 3.96 0.89
CA HIS A 218 0.43 2.74 1.65
C HIS A 218 -0.41 2.70 2.93
N GLY A 219 -0.93 1.55 3.34
CA GLY A 219 -1.83 1.47 4.50
C GLY A 219 -1.21 1.88 5.84
N PHE A 220 0.13 1.88 5.94
CA PHE A 220 0.90 2.41 7.08
C PHE A 220 1.52 3.79 6.86
N SER A 221 1.34 4.38 5.68
CA SER A 221 1.81 5.72 5.33
C SER A 221 1.34 6.75 6.38
N GLY A 222 2.29 7.47 6.99
CA GLY A 222 2.01 8.50 8.00
C GLY A 222 1.39 7.97 9.29
N THR A 223 1.66 6.72 9.66
CA THR A 223 1.28 6.14 10.97
C THR A 223 2.49 6.02 11.87
N SER A 224 2.27 5.90 13.19
CA SER A 224 3.32 5.48 14.14
C SER A 224 3.36 3.95 14.35
N ALA A 225 2.82 3.18 13.40
CA ALA A 225 2.60 1.75 13.56
C ALA A 225 3.93 0.98 13.61
N MET A 226 4.89 1.32 12.74
CA MET A 226 6.17 0.61 12.67
C MET A 226 6.98 0.87 13.93
N THR A 227 7.04 2.12 14.38
CA THR A 227 7.68 2.48 15.66
C THR A 227 7.04 1.71 16.81
N PHE A 228 5.71 1.66 16.90
CA PHE A 228 5.02 0.95 17.99
C PHE A 228 5.25 -0.57 17.94
N LEU A 229 5.04 -1.20 16.78
CA LEU A 229 5.14 -2.66 16.60
C LEU A 229 6.59 -3.16 16.74
N SER A 230 7.57 -2.34 16.39
CA SER A 230 9.00 -2.66 16.48
C SER A 230 9.65 -2.21 17.79
N LEU A 231 8.87 -1.66 18.74
CA LEU A 231 9.37 -1.07 19.98
C LEU A 231 10.46 0.00 19.75
N GLY A 232 10.32 0.78 18.69
CA GLY A 232 11.20 1.89 18.33
C GLY A 232 12.45 1.51 17.53
N THR A 233 12.53 0.28 17.02
CA THR A 233 13.70 -0.19 16.25
C THR A 233 13.59 0.06 14.75
N LEU A 234 12.38 0.22 14.23
CA LEU A 234 12.10 0.54 12.84
C LEU A 234 11.44 1.92 12.71
N PRO A 235 11.86 2.75 11.75
CA PRO A 235 11.20 4.02 11.50
C PRO A 235 9.82 3.82 10.89
N ASP A 236 8.99 4.83 11.02
CA ASP A 236 7.65 4.86 10.41
C ASP A 236 7.69 5.07 8.90
N ILE A 237 6.68 4.52 8.22
CA ILE A 237 6.53 4.71 6.78
C ILE A 237 6.07 6.15 6.54
N PRO A 238 6.85 6.96 5.77
CA PRO A 238 6.55 8.37 5.55
C PRO A 238 5.26 8.53 4.74
N SER A 239 4.61 9.69 4.88
CA SER A 239 3.31 9.85 4.23
C SER A 239 3.38 10.08 2.72
N GLU A 240 4.56 10.41 2.22
CA GLU A 240 4.98 10.48 0.82
C GLU A 240 5.05 9.13 0.12
N TYR A 241 5.07 8.04 0.88
CA TYR A 241 5.17 6.69 0.35
C TYR A 241 3.79 6.19 -0.13
N ILE A 242 3.64 6.12 -1.45
CA ILE A 242 2.40 5.75 -2.12
C ILE A 242 2.62 4.54 -3.04
N MET A 243 1.52 3.92 -3.44
CA MET A 243 1.44 2.85 -4.42
C MET A 243 0.86 3.43 -5.72
N ILE A 244 1.60 3.29 -6.81
CA ILE A 244 1.17 3.57 -8.18
C ILE A 244 0.68 2.26 -8.79
N TYR A 245 -0.49 2.31 -9.40
CA TYR A 245 -1.08 1.14 -10.02
C TYR A 245 -0.34 0.74 -11.29
N ALA A 246 -0.32 -0.57 -11.55
CA ALA A 246 0.34 -1.13 -12.72
C ALA A 246 -0.15 -0.47 -14.03
N PRO A 247 0.75 -0.17 -14.99
CA PRO A 247 0.37 0.36 -16.29
C PRO A 247 -0.27 -0.75 -17.12
N ARG A 248 -1.29 -0.40 -17.91
CA ARG A 248 -2.05 -1.34 -18.76
C ARG A 248 -1.69 -1.23 -20.24
N THR A 249 -0.99 -0.16 -20.60
CA THR A 249 -0.58 0.15 -21.98
C THR A 249 0.78 0.84 -21.96
N GLU A 250 1.46 0.91 -23.10
CA GLU A 250 2.72 1.65 -23.24
C GLU A 250 2.58 3.15 -22.90
N ALA A 251 1.44 3.76 -23.18
CA ALA A 251 1.17 5.15 -22.80
C ALA A 251 1.08 5.31 -21.28
N GLU A 252 0.53 4.30 -20.58
CA GLU A 252 0.52 4.29 -19.13
C GLU A 252 1.91 3.98 -18.55
N ILE A 253 2.73 3.17 -19.22
CA ILE A 253 4.15 2.98 -18.83
C ILE A 253 4.84 4.33 -18.76
N GLN A 254 4.71 5.17 -19.81
CA GLN A 254 5.31 6.50 -19.82
C GLN A 254 4.82 7.34 -18.63
N THR A 255 3.51 7.32 -18.36
CA THR A 255 2.92 8.08 -17.24
C THR A 255 3.47 7.61 -15.88
N VAL A 256 3.56 6.29 -15.66
CA VAL A 256 4.12 5.74 -14.43
C VAL A 256 5.61 6.07 -14.30
N MET A 257 6.36 6.04 -15.40
CA MET A 257 7.77 6.43 -15.38
C MET A 257 7.98 7.93 -15.15
N ASP A 258 7.07 8.79 -15.61
CA ASP A 258 7.10 10.23 -15.29
C ASP A 258 6.84 10.48 -13.79
N ILE A 259 5.96 9.67 -13.17
CA ILE A 259 5.76 9.68 -11.71
C ILE A 259 7.02 9.21 -10.97
N VAL A 260 7.65 8.12 -11.41
CA VAL A 260 8.92 7.64 -10.84
C VAL A 260 10.01 8.71 -10.97
N ALA A 261 10.09 9.37 -12.12
CA ALA A 261 11.04 10.46 -12.35
C ALA A 261 10.80 11.63 -11.38
N ALA A 262 9.54 12.02 -11.14
CA ALA A 262 9.19 13.04 -10.16
C ALA A 262 9.62 12.63 -8.73
N GLY A 263 9.41 11.37 -8.35
CA GLY A 263 9.89 10.82 -7.07
C GLY A 263 11.42 10.88 -6.93
N VAL A 264 12.16 10.59 -8.01
CA VAL A 264 13.62 10.72 -8.03
C VAL A 264 14.05 12.18 -7.90
N LYS A 265 13.43 13.12 -8.62
CA LYS A 265 13.72 14.56 -8.46
C LYS A 265 13.48 15.02 -7.03
N PHE A 266 12.38 14.58 -6.42
CA PHE A 266 12.07 14.89 -5.03
C PHE A 266 13.11 14.33 -4.07
N MET A 267 13.42 13.03 -4.15
CA MET A 267 14.33 12.37 -3.20
C MET A 267 15.80 12.80 -3.35
N THR A 268 16.20 13.22 -4.55
CA THR A 268 17.57 13.67 -4.86
C THR A 268 17.75 15.18 -4.75
N GLY A 269 16.65 15.95 -4.81
CA GLY A 269 16.69 17.41 -5.01
C GLY A 269 17.23 17.85 -6.37
N CYS A 270 17.45 16.94 -7.32
CA CYS A 270 18.04 17.22 -8.63
C CYS A 270 16.97 17.33 -9.71
N GLU A 271 17.12 18.28 -10.64
CA GLU A 271 16.17 18.46 -11.75
C GLU A 271 16.60 17.74 -13.05
N ASP A 272 17.88 17.40 -13.21
CA ASP A 272 18.46 16.70 -14.39
C ASP A 272 18.19 15.18 -14.37
N VAL A 273 16.91 14.81 -14.28
CA VAL A 273 16.46 13.42 -14.45
C VAL A 273 16.10 13.21 -15.93
N ARG A 274 16.69 12.18 -16.54
CA ARG A 274 16.69 11.92 -18.00
C ARG A 274 15.82 10.75 -18.40
#